data_AF-A0A1G9QKY3-F1
#
_entry.id   AF-A0A1G9QKY3-F1
#
_cell.length_a   1.000
_cell.length_b   1.000
_cell.length_c   1.000
_cell.angle_alpha   90.00
_cell.angle_beta   90.00
_cell.angle_gamma   90.00
#
_symmetry.space_group_name_H-M   'P 1'
#
loop_
_entity.id
_entity.type
_entity.pdbx_description
1 polymer ?
#
loop_
_entity_poly.entity_id
_entity_poly.type
_entity_poly.pdbx_seq_one_letter_code
_entity_poly.pdbx_strand_id
1 'polypeptide(L)'
;MNKIIKVIDILLDQLKKVLVRFRKSKFGLLFIVNVFKIPDFITDRRVSIISKFKVIFAFGVALLYMISGIDLIPEIITGVFGLVDDIFVFIWCLGIINEEVEKYKKIIKEENNPNIIKGVKFSVKDEKEQ
;
A
#
# COMPACT_ATOMS: atom_id res chain seq x y z
N MET A 1 34.19 -11.02 2.74
CA MET A 1 33.03 -11.93 2.69
C MET A 1 31.89 -11.53 3.64
N ASN A 2 32.12 -11.34 4.95
CA ASN A 2 31.04 -11.09 5.92
C ASN A 2 30.17 -9.84 5.69
N LYS A 3 30.71 -8.74 5.12
CA LYS A 3 29.92 -7.54 4.83
C LYS A 3 28.89 -7.75 3.71
N ILE A 4 29.24 -8.52 2.68
CA ILE A 4 28.36 -8.79 1.53
C ILE A 4 27.19 -9.68 1.97
N ILE A 5 27.47 -10.72 2.76
CA ILE A 5 26.45 -11.60 3.34
C ILE A 5 25.45 -10.80 4.19
N LYS A 6 25.95 -9.86 5.01
CA LYS A 6 25.08 -9.00 5.83
C LYS A 6 24.16 -8.09 5.01
N VAL A 7 24.64 -7.58 3.87
CA VAL A 7 23.81 -6.76 2.96
C VAL A 7 22.73 -7.62 2.30
N ILE A 8 23.09 -8.84 1.88
CA ILE A 8 22.14 -9.80 1.30
C ILE A 8 21.05 -10.18 2.31
N ASP A 9 21.41 -10.43 3.57
CA ASP A 9 20.43 -10.74 4.62
C ASP A 9 19.45 -9.58 4.85
N ILE A 10 19.93 -8.33 4.86
CA ILE A 10 19.07 -7.14 4.98
C ILE A 10 18.11 -7.05 3.81
N LEU A 11 18.58 -7.29 2.58
CA LEU A 11 17.74 -7.28 1.38
C LEU A 11 16.69 -8.38 1.42
N LEU A 12 17.08 -9.60 1.80
CA LEU A 12 16.17 -10.74 1.94
C LEU A 12 15.10 -10.48 3.00
N ASP A 13 15.46 -9.82 4.11
CA ASP A 13 14.49 -9.43 5.14
C ASP A 13 13.49 -8.37 4.65
N GLN A 14 13.94 -7.39 3.86
CA GLN A 14 13.06 -6.40 3.24
C GLN A 14 12.12 -7.09 2.23
N LEU A 15 12.67 -7.95 1.36
CA LEU A 15 11.91 -8.74 0.39
C LEU A 15 10.87 -9.62 1.08
N LYS A 16 11.24 -10.27 2.19
CA LYS A 16 10.33 -11.06 3.01
C LYS A 16 9.22 -10.21 3.61
N LYS A 17 9.53 -9.04 4.17
CA LYS A 17 8.51 -8.11 4.71
C LYS A 17 7.52 -7.68 3.63
N VAL A 18 8.03 -7.38 2.45
CA VAL A 18 7.25 -6.99 1.26
C VAL A 18 6.34 -8.15 0.81
N LEU A 19 6.88 -9.36 0.67
CA LEU A 19 6.10 -10.58 0.38
C LEU A 19 5.04 -10.89 1.43
N VAL A 20 5.34 -10.72 2.72
CA VAL A 20 4.39 -10.95 3.81
C VAL A 20 3.24 -9.93 3.76
N ARG A 21 3.52 -8.66 3.40
CA ARG A 21 2.48 -7.65 3.15
C ARG A 21 1.59 -8.03 1.95
N PHE A 22 2.17 -8.59 0.87
CA PHE A 22 1.37 -9.08 -0.25
C PHE A 22 0.47 -10.25 0.10
N ARG A 23 1.03 -11.25 0.81
CA ARG A 23 0.26 -12.42 1.23
C ARG A 23 -0.95 -12.02 2.08
N LYS A 24 -0.80 -11.03 2.97
CA LYS A 24 -1.92 -10.51 3.79
C LYS A 24 -2.97 -9.73 3.00
N SER A 25 -2.63 -9.17 1.83
CA SER A 25 -3.50 -8.27 1.08
C SER A 25 -4.25 -8.91 -0.10
N LYS A 26 -4.29 -10.27 -0.17
CA LYS A 26 -4.96 -11.05 -1.22
C LYS A 26 -4.50 -10.68 -2.65
N PHE A 27 -3.21 -10.81 -2.90
CA PHE A 27 -2.60 -10.50 -4.19
C PHE A 27 -3.06 -11.43 -5.34
N GLY A 28 -3.20 -10.90 -6.57
CA GLY A 28 -3.71 -11.59 -7.77
C GLY A 28 -4.41 -10.62 -8.75
N LEU A 29 -5.32 -11.10 -9.60
CA LEU A 29 -6.19 -10.27 -10.46
C LEU A 29 -6.91 -9.14 -9.70
N LEU A 30 -7.20 -9.37 -8.42
CA LEU A 30 -7.81 -8.38 -7.53
C LEU A 30 -6.98 -7.08 -7.41
N PHE A 31 -5.67 -7.18 -7.56
CA PHE A 31 -4.77 -6.03 -7.53
C PHE A 31 -4.99 -5.11 -8.75
N ILE A 32 -5.11 -5.69 -9.95
CA ILE A 32 -5.40 -4.95 -11.17
C ILE A 32 -6.74 -4.22 -11.02
N VAL A 33 -7.75 -4.88 -10.45
CA VAL A 33 -9.04 -4.27 -10.13
C VAL A 33 -8.91 -3.11 -9.11
N ASN A 34 -7.96 -3.19 -8.18
CA ASN A 34 -7.74 -2.14 -7.18
C ASN A 34 -7.10 -0.90 -7.77
N VAL A 35 -6.22 -1.05 -8.78
CA VAL A 35 -5.64 0.08 -9.50
C VAL A 35 -6.74 0.94 -10.16
N PHE A 36 -7.78 0.30 -10.70
CA PHE A 36 -8.93 1.02 -11.27
C PHE A 36 -9.75 1.81 -10.24
N LYS A 37 -9.59 1.56 -8.93
CA LYS A 37 -10.27 2.30 -7.85
C LYS A 37 -9.46 3.48 -7.31
N ILE A 38 -8.24 3.70 -7.83
CA ILE A 38 -7.40 4.83 -7.42
C ILE A 38 -8.06 6.19 -7.69
N PRO A 39 -8.76 6.43 -8.82
CA PRO A 39 -9.42 7.71 -9.05
C PRO A 39 -10.45 8.06 -7.97
N ASP A 40 -11.27 7.08 -7.58
CA ASP A 40 -12.24 7.23 -6.49
C ASP A 40 -11.51 7.49 -5.17
N PHE A 41 -10.46 6.71 -4.86
CA PHE A 41 -9.66 6.86 -3.65
C PHE A 41 -9.03 8.27 -3.50
N ILE A 42 -8.49 8.83 -4.57
CA ILE A 42 -7.84 10.15 -4.56
C ILE A 42 -8.87 11.27 -4.42
N THR A 43 -10.03 11.11 -5.07
CA THR A 43 -11.10 12.12 -5.07
C THR A 43 -11.86 12.14 -3.74
N ASP A 44 -11.97 11.01 -3.06
CA ASP A 44 -12.73 10.89 -1.81
C ASP A 44 -12.12 11.71 -0.66
N ARG A 45 -12.91 12.59 -0.04
CA ARG A 45 -12.49 13.44 1.10
C ARG A 45 -12.33 12.66 2.41
N ARG A 46 -12.88 11.45 2.53
CA ARG A 46 -12.77 10.59 3.71
C ARG A 46 -11.37 9.99 3.87
N VAL A 47 -10.61 9.92 2.77
CA VAL A 47 -9.24 9.41 2.78
C VAL A 47 -8.28 10.47 3.28
N SER A 48 -7.41 10.10 4.24
CA SER A 48 -6.41 11.00 4.81
C SER A 48 -5.44 11.53 3.74
N ILE A 49 -4.97 12.77 3.90
CA ILE A 49 -3.99 13.37 2.99
C ILE A 49 -2.69 12.53 2.91
N ILE A 50 -2.31 11.90 4.03
CA ILE A 50 -1.12 11.05 4.14
C ILE A 50 -1.28 9.78 3.30
N SER A 51 -2.45 9.15 3.36
CA SER A 51 -2.78 7.98 2.53
C SER A 51 -2.75 8.32 1.04
N LYS A 52 -3.29 9.49 0.65
CA LYS A 52 -3.22 9.97 -0.73
C LYS A 52 -1.78 10.21 -1.18
N PHE A 53 -0.99 10.88 -0.34
CA PHE A 53 0.41 11.15 -0.62
C PHE A 53 1.21 9.87 -0.83
N LYS A 54 0.99 8.82 -0.02
CA LYS A 54 1.66 7.52 -0.21
C LYS A 54 1.38 6.90 -1.58
N VAL A 55 0.12 6.95 -2.03
CA VAL A 55 -0.27 6.41 -3.33
C VAL A 55 0.34 7.24 -4.47
N ILE A 56 0.27 8.56 -4.39
CA ILE A 56 0.87 9.47 -5.38
C ILE A 56 2.39 9.31 -5.42
N PHE A 57 3.03 9.19 -4.25
CA PHE A 57 4.47 8.96 -4.14
C PHE A 57 4.87 7.63 -4.76
N ALA A 58 4.17 6.53 -4.44
CA ALA A 58 4.43 5.23 -5.05
C ALA A 58 4.27 5.27 -6.58
N PHE A 59 3.27 5.99 -7.08
CA PHE A 59 3.07 6.19 -8.52
C PHE A 59 4.20 7.03 -9.15
N GLY A 60 4.60 8.11 -8.48
CA GLY A 60 5.71 8.96 -8.91
C GLY A 60 7.03 8.21 -8.95
N VAL A 61 7.32 7.36 -7.95
CA VAL A 61 8.51 6.50 -7.94
C VAL A 61 8.47 5.49 -9.07
N ALA A 62 7.33 4.82 -9.30
CA ALA A 62 7.19 3.85 -10.38
C ALA A 62 7.38 4.51 -11.77
N LEU A 63 6.81 5.70 -11.98
CA LEU A 63 7.00 6.47 -13.22
C LEU A 63 8.44 6.96 -13.38
N LEU A 64 9.04 7.46 -12.30
CA LEU A 64 10.42 7.93 -12.30
C LEU A 64 11.34 6.78 -12.71
N TYR A 65 11.17 5.58 -12.14
CA TYR A 65 11.93 4.40 -12.55
C TYR A 65 11.74 4.06 -14.03
N MET A 66 10.48 4.01 -14.49
CA MET A 66 10.17 3.63 -15.86
C MET A 66 10.73 4.62 -16.90
N ILE A 67 10.81 5.92 -16.56
CA ILE A 67 11.31 6.97 -17.45
C ILE A 67 12.83 7.15 -17.33
N SER A 68 13.37 6.97 -16.13
CA SER A 68 14.74 7.34 -15.80
C SER A 68 15.78 6.49 -16.52
N GLY A 69 15.46 5.26 -16.93
CA GLY A 69 16.46 4.34 -17.50
C GLY A 69 17.67 4.12 -16.57
N ILE A 70 17.53 4.42 -15.28
CA ILE A 70 18.55 4.21 -14.25
C ILE A 70 18.18 2.90 -13.58
N ASP A 71 18.97 1.85 -13.82
CA ASP A 71 19.01 0.71 -12.91
C ASP A 71 19.61 1.19 -11.57
N LEU A 72 19.00 0.86 -10.41
CA LEU A 72 19.68 1.05 -9.11
C LEU A 72 21.03 0.33 -9.08
N ILE A 73 21.14 -0.72 -9.89
CA ILE A 73 22.29 -1.58 -10.00
C ILE A 73 22.77 -1.48 -11.44
N PRO A 74 23.85 -0.74 -11.73
CA PRO A 74 24.36 -0.63 -13.08
C PRO A 74 24.48 -2.01 -13.71
N GLU A 75 23.83 -2.23 -14.86
CA GLU A 75 23.87 -3.49 -15.64
C GLU A 75 25.32 -3.99 -15.84
N ILE A 76 26.27 -3.05 -15.91
CA ILE A 76 27.73 -3.26 -15.98
C ILE A 76 28.26 -4.15 -14.84
N ILE A 77 27.61 -4.16 -13.68
CA ILE A 77 28.05 -4.88 -12.48
C ILE A 77 27.30 -6.22 -12.28
N THR A 78 26.07 -6.37 -12.79
CA THR A 78 25.20 -7.51 -12.40
C THR A 78 24.55 -8.30 -13.54
N GLY A 79 24.68 -7.91 -14.81
CA GLY A 79 24.14 -8.69 -15.93
C GLY A 79 22.62 -8.92 -15.83
N VAL A 80 22.15 -10.17 -16.01
CA VAL A 80 20.72 -10.59 -16.04
C VAL A 80 19.92 -10.20 -14.77
N PHE A 81 20.60 -9.81 -13.68
CA PHE A 81 19.98 -9.37 -12.44
C PHE A 81 19.49 -7.91 -12.45
N GLY A 82 19.82 -7.08 -13.45
CA GLY A 82 19.28 -5.72 -13.58
C GLY A 82 17.74 -5.69 -13.60
N LEU A 83 17.12 -6.65 -14.31
CA LEU A 83 15.66 -6.79 -14.40
C LEU A 83 14.98 -7.15 -13.06
N VAL A 84 15.72 -7.74 -12.11
CA VAL A 84 15.15 -8.14 -10.82
C VAL A 84 14.86 -6.90 -9.96
N ASP A 85 15.67 -5.86 -10.10
CA ASP A 85 15.52 -4.62 -9.35
C ASP A 85 14.26 -3.84 -9.76
N ASP A 86 14.02 -3.70 -11.07
CA ASP A 86 12.81 -3.09 -11.61
C ASP A 86 11.54 -3.80 -11.13
N ILE A 87 11.54 -5.13 -11.20
CA ILE A 87 10.43 -5.96 -10.71
C ILE A 87 10.22 -5.72 -9.22
N PHE A 88 11.30 -5.58 -8.44
CA PHE A 88 11.22 -5.37 -7.01
C PHE A 88 10.63 -4.00 -6.65
N VAL A 89 11.09 -2.93 -7.28
CA VAL A 89 10.56 -1.57 -7.11
C VAL A 89 9.10 -1.51 -7.54
N PHE A 90 8.77 -2.09 -8.69
CA PHE A 90 7.40 -2.15 -9.17
C PHE A 90 6.51 -2.86 -8.16
N ILE A 91 6.87 -4.08 -7.77
CA ILE A 91 6.17 -4.87 -6.76
C ILE A 91 5.99 -4.07 -5.47
N TRP A 92 7.04 -3.42 -4.96
CA TRP A 92 6.97 -2.60 -3.75
C TRP A 92 5.96 -1.45 -3.86
N CYS A 93 5.98 -0.70 -4.96
CA CYS A 93 5.02 0.36 -5.25
C CYS A 93 3.57 -0.18 -5.31
N LEU A 94 3.37 -1.32 -5.97
CA LEU A 94 2.07 -2.00 -6.00
C LEU A 94 1.60 -2.37 -4.58
N GLY A 95 2.50 -2.77 -3.69
CA GLY A 95 2.17 -3.10 -2.30
C GLY A 95 1.63 -1.94 -1.51
N ILE A 96 2.25 -0.76 -1.65
CA ILE A 96 1.80 0.46 -1.01
C ILE A 96 0.40 0.84 -1.52
N ILE A 97 0.20 0.81 -2.83
CA ILE A 97 -1.09 1.13 -3.45
C ILE A 97 -2.17 0.17 -2.96
N ASN A 98 -1.91 -1.14 -2.98
CA ASN A 98 -2.87 -2.15 -2.55
C ASN A 98 -3.27 -1.98 -1.08
N GLU A 99 -2.29 -1.71 -0.21
CA GLU A 99 -2.51 -1.52 1.22
C GLU A 99 -3.45 -0.33 1.49
N GLU A 100 -3.22 0.80 0.84
CA GLU A 100 -4.02 2.02 1.04
C GLU A 100 -5.42 1.89 0.41
N VAL A 101 -5.54 1.26 -0.77
CA VAL A 101 -6.85 1.00 -1.40
C VAL A 101 -7.67 0.00 -0.57
N GLU A 102 -7.06 -1.02 0.03
CA GLU A 102 -7.77 -1.97 0.88
C GLU A 102 -8.25 -1.33 2.18
N LYS A 103 -7.47 -0.40 2.77
CA LYS A 103 -7.94 0.45 3.89
C LYS A 103 -9.16 1.27 3.48
N TYR A 104 -9.13 1.88 2.30
CA TYR A 104 -10.26 2.64 1.78
C TYR A 104 -11.53 1.81 1.59
N LYS A 105 -11.41 0.60 1.03
CA LYS A 105 -12.57 -0.31 0.92
C LYS A 105 -13.19 -0.65 2.27
N LYS A 106 -12.36 -0.82 3.32
CA LYS A 106 -12.87 -1.06 4.68
C LYS A 106 -13.68 0.12 5.19
N ILE A 107 -13.19 1.35 4.99
CA ILE A 107 -13.91 2.58 5.35
C ILE A 107 -15.29 2.60 4.67
N ILE A 108 -15.35 2.36 3.37
CA ILE A 108 -16.62 2.33 2.62
C ILE A 108 -17.55 1.20 3.11
N LYS A 109 -16.99 0.03 3.40
CA LYS A 109 -17.77 -1.15 3.82
C LYS A 109 -18.34 -0.98 5.22
N GLU A 110 -17.61 -0.38 6.15
CA GLU A 110 -18.08 -0.10 7.51
C GLU A 110 -19.21 0.94 7.53
N GLU A 111 -19.20 1.88 6.58
CA GLU A 111 -20.23 2.91 6.47
C GLU A 111 -21.51 2.39 5.80
N ASN A 112 -21.38 1.54 4.77
CA ASN A 112 -22.52 0.90 4.11
C ASN A 112 -23.11 -0.27 4.92
N ASN A 113 -22.70 -0.48 6.17
CA ASN A 113 -23.23 -1.55 7.00
C ASN A 113 -24.60 -1.13 7.58
N PRO A 114 -25.72 -1.71 7.11
CA PRO A 114 -27.07 -1.28 7.49
C PRO A 114 -27.36 -1.47 8.98
N ASN A 115 -26.52 -2.22 9.68
CA ASN A 115 -26.66 -2.54 11.10
C ASN A 115 -26.01 -1.51 12.05
N ILE A 116 -25.38 -0.44 11.56
CA ILE A 116 -24.71 0.57 12.41
C ILE A 116 -25.41 1.93 12.28
N ILE A 117 -26.16 2.33 13.31
CA ILE A 117 -26.74 3.67 13.41
C ILE A 117 -25.70 4.59 14.08
N LYS A 118 -25.09 5.50 13.31
CA LYS A 118 -24.18 6.54 13.83
C LYS A 118 -24.96 7.82 14.12
N GLY A 119 -24.61 8.53 15.21
CA GLY A 119 -25.20 9.84 15.55
C GLY A 119 -26.35 9.80 16.56
N VAL A 120 -26.51 8.71 17.31
CA VAL A 120 -27.54 8.64 18.36
C VAL A 120 -27.16 9.56 19.52
N LYS A 121 -27.91 10.66 19.70
CA LYS A 121 -27.86 11.47 20.93
C LYS A 121 -28.67 10.75 22.00
N PHE A 122 -28.01 10.25 23.04
CA PHE A 122 -28.68 9.78 24.24
C PHE A 122 -28.65 10.88 25.31
N SER A 123 -29.80 11.10 25.94
CA SER A 123 -29.92 11.90 27.17
C SER A 123 -30.18 10.90 28.29
N VAL A 124 -29.21 10.77 29.19
CA VAL A 124 -29.39 10.01 30.42
C VAL A 124 -30.16 10.91 31.39
N LYS A 125 -31.36 10.49 31.79
CA LYS A 125 -32.07 11.10 32.92
C LYS A 125 -31.73 10.30 34.16
N ASP A 126 -31.08 10.93 35.11
CA ASP A 126 -30.93 10.35 36.45
C ASP A 126 -32.30 10.37 37.12
N GLU A 127 -32.79 9.20 37.53
CA GLU A 127 -33.99 9.10 38.35
C GLU A 127 -33.68 9.73 39.70
N LYS A 128 -34.41 10.80 40.05
CA LYS A 128 -34.31 11.40 41.38
C LYS A 128 -34.83 10.37 42.38
N GLU A 129 -33.94 9.90 43.26
CA GLU A 129 -34.31 9.14 44.46
C GLU A 129 -35.41 9.92 45.22
N GLN A 130 -36.59 9.30 45.34
CA GLN A 130 -37.71 9.80 46.14
C GLN A 130 -37.52 9.41 47.61
#